data_AF-T1AKI2-F1
#
_entry.id   AF-T1AKI2-F1
#
_cell.length_a   1.000
_cell.length_b   1.000
_cell.length_c   1.000
_cell.angle_alpha   90.00
_cell.angle_beta   90.00
_cell.angle_gamma   90.00
#
_symmetry.space_group_name_H-M   'P 1'
#
loop_
_entity.id
_entity.type
_entity.pdbx_description
1 polymer ?
#
loop_
_entity_poly.entity_id
_entity_poly.type
_entity_poly.pdbx_seq_one_letter_code
_entity_poly.pdbx_strand_id
1 'polypeptide(L)'
;MAAGTLFFVDNAIKSIDGQLAALNDARQFVRKVRAEKALRAKVAASARLKREYGGAWKAIAAAEKRNVAMFLPYSLIVGGRFFDARLFNLAFSIVLGAHERTLPDAQRLSAYRAANLPLLEQQLFSVAPVHPSLNKLELVSTLTMMRDLLGGDAPICATLFAHRSP
;
A
#
# COMPACT_ATOMS: atom_id res chain seq x y z
N MET A 1 14.12 -20.89 -4.09
CA MET A 1 13.83 -19.53 -3.58
C MET A 1 13.62 -18.53 -4.71
N ALA A 2 14.59 -18.29 -5.60
CA ALA A 2 14.39 -17.39 -6.77
C ALA A 2 13.21 -17.76 -7.68
N ALA A 3 13.00 -19.06 -7.94
CA ALA A 3 11.87 -19.53 -8.77
C ALA A 3 10.49 -19.22 -8.16
N GLY A 4 10.38 -19.20 -6.83
CA GLY A 4 9.13 -18.87 -6.14
C GLY A 4 8.82 -17.38 -6.25
N THR A 5 9.81 -16.53 -5.97
CA THR A 5 9.69 -15.07 -6.15
C THR A 5 9.33 -14.72 -7.59
N LEU A 6 10.01 -15.31 -8.57
CA LEU A 6 9.74 -15.08 -9.99
C LEU A 6 8.31 -15.46 -10.37
N PHE A 7 7.81 -16.61 -9.90
CA PHE A 7 6.43 -17.02 -10.13
C PHE A 7 5.41 -16.00 -9.60
N PHE A 8 5.62 -15.46 -8.39
CA PHE A 8 4.71 -14.45 -7.84
C PHE A 8 4.79 -13.12 -8.60
N VAL A 9 5.99 -12.70 -9.00
CA VAL A 9 6.18 -11.49 -9.82
C VAL A 9 5.49 -11.62 -11.18
N ASP A 10 5.71 -12.73 -11.90
CA ASP A 10 5.09 -12.97 -13.21
C ASP A 10 3.55 -12.98 -13.12
N ASN A 11 3.01 -13.59 -12.07
CA ASN A 11 1.58 -13.60 -11.84
C ASN A 11 1.03 -12.21 -11.48
N ALA A 12 1.78 -11.43 -10.70
CA ALA A 12 1.41 -10.06 -10.39
C ALA A 12 1.37 -9.19 -11.66
N ILE A 13 2.38 -9.29 -12.52
CA ILE A 13 2.43 -8.57 -13.81
C ILE A 13 1.21 -8.93 -14.67
N LYS A 14 0.96 -10.23 -14.89
CA LYS A 14 -0.19 -10.69 -15.67
C LYS A 14 -1.52 -10.19 -15.10
N SER A 15 -1.65 -10.16 -13.77
CA SER A 15 -2.85 -9.66 -13.10
C SER A 15 -3.01 -8.14 -13.31
N ILE A 16 -1.94 -7.38 -13.14
CA ILE A 16 -1.95 -5.92 -13.31
C ILE A 16 -2.23 -5.55 -14.77
N ASP A 17 -1.64 -6.24 -15.73
CA ASP A 17 -1.88 -6.03 -17.16
C ASP A 17 -3.34 -6.28 -17.53
N GLY A 18 -3.92 -7.39 -17.03
CA GLY A 18 -5.33 -7.69 -17.22
C GLY A 18 -6.25 -6.65 -16.59
N GLN A 19 -5.93 -6.17 -15.39
CA GLN A 19 -6.68 -5.10 -14.73
C GLN A 19 -6.59 -3.79 -15.51
N LEU A 20 -5.40 -3.40 -15.95
CA LEU A 20 -5.17 -2.19 -16.73
C LEU A 20 -5.92 -2.24 -18.06
N ALA A 21 -5.88 -3.38 -18.75
CA ALA A 21 -6.65 -3.60 -19.98
C ALA A 21 -8.16 -3.45 -19.73
N ALA A 22 -8.67 -4.02 -18.63
CA ALA A 22 -10.09 -3.88 -18.27
C ALA A 22 -10.49 -2.44 -17.89
N LEU A 23 -9.59 -1.70 -17.23
CA LEU A 23 -9.80 -0.28 -16.88
C LEU A 23 -9.79 0.62 -18.12
N ASN A 24 -8.95 0.29 -19.11
CA ASN A 24 -8.87 1.01 -20.39
C ASN A 24 -9.94 0.58 -21.40
N ASP A 25 -10.71 -0.48 -21.15
CA ASP A 25 -11.85 -0.84 -21.97
C ASP A 25 -12.97 0.21 -21.83
N ALA A 26 -13.10 1.04 -22.86
CA ALA A 26 -14.10 2.11 -22.91
C ALA A 26 -15.54 1.60 -22.75
N ARG A 27 -15.86 0.39 -23.22
CA ARG A 27 -17.21 -0.19 -23.07
C ARG A 27 -17.46 -0.54 -21.60
N GLN A 28 -16.48 -1.12 -20.91
CA GLN A 28 -16.61 -1.42 -19.47
C GLN A 28 -16.75 -0.15 -18.64
N PHE A 29 -15.93 0.87 -18.93
CA PHE A 29 -16.03 2.16 -18.25
C PHE A 29 -17.41 2.80 -18.44
N VAL A 30 -17.91 2.85 -19.68
CA VAL A 30 -19.25 3.39 -19.99
C VAL A 30 -20.35 2.59 -19.26
N ARG A 31 -20.23 1.26 -19.15
CA ARG A 31 -21.18 0.45 -18.37
C ARG A 31 -21.20 0.84 -16.90
N LYS A 32 -20.03 1.07 -16.28
CA LYS A 32 -19.94 1.53 -14.88
C LYS A 32 -20.54 2.93 -14.69
N VAL A 33 -20.25 3.86 -15.59
CA VAL A 33 -20.84 5.21 -15.58
C VAL A 33 -22.37 5.15 -15.68
N ARG A 34 -22.91 4.31 -16.57
CA ARG A 34 -24.37 4.11 -16.71
C ARG A 34 -24.99 3.52 -15.43
N ALA A 35 -24.35 2.51 -14.84
CA ALA A 35 -24.81 1.89 -13.60
C ALA A 35 -24.83 2.90 -12.44
N GLU A 36 -23.78 3.72 -12.31
CA GLU A 36 -23.72 4.78 -11.30
C GLU A 36 -24.82 5.82 -11.49
N LYS A 37 -25.03 6.31 -12.72
CA LYS A 37 -26.10 7.27 -13.03
C LYS A 37 -27.48 6.70 -12.69
N ALA A 38 -27.74 5.44 -13.03
CA ALA A 38 -28.99 4.77 -12.71
C ALA A 38 -29.20 4.64 -11.19
N LEU A 39 -28.15 4.30 -10.43
CA LEU A 39 -28.22 4.22 -8.97
C LEU A 39 -28.47 5.59 -8.33
N ARG A 40 -27.75 6.63 -8.77
CA ARG A 40 -27.97 8.02 -8.31
C ARG A 40 -29.41 8.48 -8.57
N ALA A 41 -29.97 8.16 -9.75
CA ALA A 41 -31.35 8.49 -10.08
C ALA A 41 -32.35 7.78 -9.14
N LYS A 42 -32.17 6.48 -8.89
CA LYS A 42 -33.01 5.72 -7.94
C LYS A 42 -32.96 6.30 -6.53
N VAL A 43 -31.77 6.67 -6.06
CA VAL A 43 -31.61 7.31 -4.74
C VAL A 43 -32.29 8.67 -4.70
N ALA A 44 -32.14 9.48 -5.75
CA ALA A 44 -32.76 10.81 -5.82
C ALA A 44 -34.30 10.76 -5.87
N ALA A 45 -34.87 9.72 -6.47
CA ALA A 45 -36.32 9.53 -6.60
C ALA A 45 -37.02 9.11 -5.29
N SER A 46 -36.27 8.63 -4.28
CA SER A 46 -36.82 8.25 -2.97
C SER A 46 -36.40 9.26 -1.90
N ALA A 47 -37.37 9.93 -1.27
CA ALA A 47 -37.09 10.88 -0.19
C ALA A 47 -36.28 10.25 0.97
N ARG A 48 -36.59 8.99 1.32
CA ARG A 48 -35.86 8.23 2.35
C ARG A 48 -34.39 8.02 1.94
N LEU A 49 -34.16 7.44 0.76
CA LEU A 49 -32.79 7.15 0.30
C LEU A 49 -32.00 8.41 0.03
N LYS A 50 -32.62 9.46 -0.51
CA LYS A 50 -31.97 10.76 -0.73
C LYS A 50 -31.49 11.36 0.59
N ARG A 51 -32.30 11.29 1.65
CA ARG A 51 -31.92 11.78 2.98
C ARG A 51 -30.73 11.00 3.54
N GLU A 52 -30.71 9.68 3.38
CA GLU A 52 -29.69 8.81 3.98
C GLU A 52 -28.39 8.76 3.17
N TYR A 53 -28.48 8.74 1.84
CA TYR A 53 -27.36 8.44 0.94
C TYR A 53 -27.08 9.51 -0.12
N GLY A 54 -27.88 10.58 -0.21
CA GLY A 54 -27.71 11.62 -1.23
C GLY A 54 -26.34 12.29 -1.23
N GLY A 55 -25.68 12.35 -0.07
CA GLY A 55 -24.33 12.90 0.08
C GLY A 55 -23.17 11.91 -0.19
N ALA A 56 -23.46 10.61 -0.32
CA ALA A 56 -22.44 9.55 -0.32
C ALA A 56 -21.42 9.72 -1.45
N TRP A 57 -21.85 10.03 -2.67
CA TRP A 57 -20.93 10.25 -3.79
C TRP A 57 -19.97 11.41 -3.59
N LYS A 58 -20.42 12.50 -2.97
CA LYS A 58 -19.54 13.63 -2.65
C LYS A 58 -18.51 13.23 -1.60
N ALA A 59 -18.93 12.47 -0.59
CA ALA A 59 -18.04 11.96 0.44
C ALA A 59 -16.99 11.00 -0.13
N ILE A 60 -17.40 10.05 -0.98
CA ILE A 60 -16.51 9.12 -1.68
C ILE A 60 -15.51 9.88 -2.55
N ALA A 61 -15.99 10.84 -3.37
CA ALA A 61 -15.10 11.62 -4.23
C ALA A 61 -14.07 12.44 -3.42
N ALA A 62 -14.45 12.94 -2.24
CA ALA A 62 -13.52 13.62 -1.35
C ALA A 62 -12.50 12.66 -0.72
N ALA A 63 -12.93 11.46 -0.33
CA ALA A 63 -12.06 10.41 0.19
C ALA A 63 -11.05 9.94 -0.86
N GLU A 64 -11.48 9.69 -2.10
CA GLU A 64 -10.60 9.27 -3.20
C GLU A 64 -9.55 10.33 -3.54
N LYS A 65 -9.91 11.62 -3.53
CA LYS A 65 -8.93 12.70 -3.72
C LYS A 65 -7.82 12.68 -2.66
N ARG A 66 -8.19 12.45 -1.39
CA ARG A 66 -7.20 12.31 -0.31
C ARG A 66 -6.37 11.05 -0.48
N ASN A 67 -7.01 9.94 -0.86
CA ASN A 67 -6.34 8.67 -1.10
C ASN A 67 -5.27 8.80 -2.18
N VAL A 68 -5.60 9.39 -3.34
CA VAL A 68 -4.63 9.64 -4.42
C VAL A 68 -3.45 10.48 -3.95
N ALA A 69 -3.71 11.56 -3.19
CA ALA A 69 -2.65 12.43 -2.68
C ALA A 69 -1.72 11.71 -1.68
N MET A 70 -2.25 10.77 -0.89
CA MET A 70 -1.49 10.02 0.11
C MET A 70 -0.93 8.69 -0.42
N PHE A 71 -1.39 8.22 -1.58
CA PHE A 71 -1.17 6.85 -2.04
C PHE A 71 0.31 6.50 -2.14
N LEU A 72 1.09 7.31 -2.86
CA LEU A 72 2.52 7.07 -3.05
C LEU A 72 3.30 7.15 -1.72
N PRO A 73 3.23 8.22 -0.92
CA PRO A 73 3.99 8.30 0.33
C PRO A 73 3.57 7.21 1.32
N TYR A 74 2.28 6.92 1.44
CA TYR A 74 1.82 5.82 2.29
C TYR A 74 2.36 4.47 1.80
N SER A 75 2.23 4.16 0.52
CA SER A 75 2.62 2.85 -0.03
C SER A 75 4.13 2.61 0.03
N LEU A 76 4.94 3.66 -0.19
CA LEU A 76 6.39 3.58 -0.14
C LEU A 76 6.91 3.55 1.30
N ILE A 77 6.39 4.39 2.19
CA ILE A 77 7.01 4.59 3.52
C ILE A 77 6.41 3.68 4.59
N VAL A 78 5.08 3.52 4.60
CA VAL A 78 4.35 2.86 5.69
C VAL A 78 3.89 1.46 5.26
N GLY A 79 3.31 1.36 4.07
CA GLY A 79 2.74 0.11 3.57
C GLY A 79 3.78 -0.90 3.12
N GLY A 80 5.06 -0.52 3.01
CA GLY A 80 6.15 -1.40 2.55
C GLY A 80 5.90 -2.00 1.16
N ARG A 81 4.96 -1.44 0.39
CA ARG A 81 4.36 -2.08 -0.78
C ARG A 81 5.32 -2.22 -1.96
N PHE A 82 6.42 -1.48 -1.88
CA PHE A 82 7.52 -1.51 -2.83
C PHE A 82 8.84 -1.93 -2.16
N PHE A 83 8.84 -2.22 -0.86
CA PHE A 83 10.00 -2.67 -0.09
C PHE A 83 9.94 -4.19 0.09
N ASP A 84 10.44 -4.94 -0.89
CA ASP A 84 10.52 -6.41 -0.80
C ASP A 84 11.87 -6.89 -0.24
N ALA A 85 12.60 -6.02 0.46
CA ALA A 85 13.87 -6.38 1.10
C ALA A 85 13.59 -6.94 2.50
N ARG A 86 13.77 -8.25 2.68
CA ARG A 86 13.50 -8.93 3.96
C ARG A 86 14.19 -8.28 5.15
N LEU A 87 15.48 -7.93 5.05
CA LEU A 87 16.20 -7.28 6.14
C LEU A 87 15.60 -5.93 6.54
N PHE A 88 15.12 -5.16 5.56
CA PHE A 88 14.41 -3.91 5.83
C PHE A 88 13.09 -4.19 6.57
N ASN A 89 12.28 -5.15 6.10
CA ASN A 89 11.01 -5.48 6.71
C ASN A 89 11.16 -5.97 8.17
N LEU A 90 12.21 -6.75 8.45
CA LEU A 90 12.57 -7.16 9.82
C LEU A 90 12.95 -5.95 10.68
N ALA A 91 13.86 -5.09 10.19
CA ALA A 91 14.29 -3.89 10.92
C ALA A 91 13.13 -2.93 11.19
N PHE A 92 12.28 -2.69 10.19
CA PHE A 92 11.09 -1.85 10.31
C PHE A 92 10.14 -2.41 11.36
N SER A 93 9.87 -3.72 11.33
CA SER A 93 9.01 -4.39 12.32
C SER A 93 9.54 -4.26 13.74
N ILE A 94 10.86 -4.36 13.93
CA ILE A 94 11.50 -4.19 15.25
C ILE A 94 11.35 -2.74 15.74
N VAL A 95 11.65 -1.76 14.89
CA VAL A 95 11.60 -0.34 15.25
C VAL A 95 10.17 0.12 15.54
N LEU A 96 9.22 -0.23 14.65
CA LEU A 96 7.81 0.09 14.85
C LEU A 96 7.26 -0.65 16.07
N GLY A 97 7.60 -1.92 16.25
CA GLY A 97 7.18 -2.69 17.42
C GLY A 97 7.71 -2.11 18.74
N ALA A 98 8.93 -1.57 18.76
CA ALA A 98 9.46 -0.86 19.93
C ALA A 98 8.63 0.38 20.26
N HIS A 99 8.25 1.18 19.25
CA HIS A 99 7.36 2.33 19.43
C HIS A 99 5.96 1.91 19.92
N GLU A 100 5.32 0.95 19.27
CA GLU A 100 3.97 0.48 19.61
C GLU A 100 3.88 -0.04 21.06
N ARG A 101 4.96 -0.65 21.56
CA ARG A 101 5.03 -1.13 22.95
C ARG A 101 5.03 0.00 23.99
N THR A 102 5.34 1.25 23.60
CA THR A 102 5.20 2.42 24.47
C THR A 102 3.74 2.85 24.65
N LEU A 103 2.85 2.40 23.78
CA LEU A 103 1.43 2.73 23.80
C LEU A 103 0.60 1.71 24.60
N PRO A 104 -0.54 2.13 25.18
CA PRO A 104 -1.56 1.21 25.69
C PRO A 104 -2.02 0.23 24.59
N ASP A 105 -2.26 -1.03 24.94
CA ASP A 105 -2.55 -2.08 23.95
C ASP A 105 -3.72 -1.75 23.01
N ALA A 106 -4.77 -1.12 23.54
CA ALA A 106 -5.94 -0.68 22.76
C ALA A 106 -5.61 0.39 21.69
N GLN A 107 -4.54 1.15 21.89
CA GLN A 107 -4.06 2.18 20.97
C GLN A 107 -3.04 1.66 19.96
N ARG A 108 -2.56 0.42 20.12
CA ARG A 108 -1.60 -0.18 19.20
C ARG A 108 -2.24 -0.52 17.87
N LEU A 109 -1.45 -0.41 16.82
CA LEU A 109 -1.72 -1.03 15.53
C LEU A 109 -2.03 -2.52 15.73
N SER A 110 -3.02 -3.03 14.99
CA SER A 110 -3.54 -4.39 15.15
C SER A 110 -2.42 -5.43 15.20
N ALA A 111 -1.46 -5.36 14.27
CA ALA A 111 -0.33 -6.30 14.18
C ALA A 111 0.61 -6.32 15.41
N TYR A 112 0.59 -5.28 16.24
CA TYR A 112 1.47 -5.11 17.41
C TYR A 112 0.73 -5.21 18.74
N ARG A 113 -0.57 -5.51 18.73
CA ARG A 113 -1.34 -5.83 19.95
C ARG A 113 -0.83 -7.11 20.58
N ALA A 114 -0.98 -7.22 21.91
CA ALA A 114 -0.51 -8.36 22.69
C ALA A 114 -0.95 -9.71 22.11
N ALA A 115 -2.19 -9.80 21.62
CA ALA A 115 -2.72 -11.01 20.99
C ALA A 115 -2.01 -11.44 19.70
N ASN A 116 -1.36 -10.52 18.99
CA ASN A 116 -0.68 -10.76 17.71
C ASN A 116 0.85 -10.84 17.83
N LEU A 117 1.42 -10.52 18.99
CA LEU A 117 2.87 -10.60 19.22
C LEU A 117 3.47 -11.99 18.96
N PRO A 118 2.82 -13.13 19.30
CA PRO A 118 3.39 -14.44 19.01
C PRO A 118 3.63 -14.68 17.50
N LEU A 119 2.71 -14.19 16.65
CA LEU A 119 2.87 -14.28 15.19
C LEU A 119 4.03 -13.40 14.70
N LEU A 120 4.12 -12.17 15.23
CA LEU A 120 5.20 -11.25 14.89
C LEU A 120 6.57 -11.82 15.31
N GLU A 121 6.67 -12.39 16.51
CA GLU A 121 7.89 -13.05 16.99
C GLU A 121 8.28 -14.23 16.10
N GLN A 122 7.33 -15.07 15.70
CA GLN A 122 7.60 -16.17 14.77
C GLN A 122 8.15 -15.68 13.43
N GLN A 123 7.65 -14.55 12.92
CA GLN A 123 8.14 -13.94 11.68
C GLN A 123 9.56 -13.38 11.86
N LEU A 124 9.82 -12.69 12.97
CA LEU A 124 11.13 -12.11 13.30
C LEU A 124 12.22 -13.17 13.50
N PHE A 125 11.88 -14.25 14.18
CA PHE A 125 12.83 -15.34 14.51
C PHE A 125 12.79 -16.49 13.50
N SER A 126 12.14 -16.32 12.35
CA SER A 126 12.12 -17.33 11.29
C SER A 126 13.53 -17.65 10.79
N VAL A 127 13.89 -18.94 10.82
CA VAL A 127 15.17 -19.46 10.31
C VAL A 127 15.26 -19.47 8.78
N ALA A 128 14.23 -18.98 8.08
CA ALA A 128 14.30 -18.84 6.64
C ALA A 128 15.58 -18.07 6.27
N PRO A 129 16.30 -18.46 5.21
CA PRO A 129 17.60 -17.88 4.90
C PRO A 129 17.49 -16.42 4.45
N VAL A 130 18.46 -15.61 4.85
CA VAL A 130 18.68 -14.28 4.32
C VAL A 130 19.75 -14.37 3.24
N HIS A 131 19.50 -13.75 2.08
CA HIS A 131 20.45 -13.66 0.99
C HIS A 131 20.95 -12.22 0.88
N PRO A 132 22.12 -11.87 1.47
CA PRO A 132 22.54 -10.47 1.59
C PRO A 132 22.64 -9.74 0.24
N SER A 133 23.19 -10.39 -0.78
CA SER A 133 23.35 -9.78 -2.11
C SER A 133 22.01 -9.50 -2.79
N LEU A 134 21.05 -10.43 -2.66
CA LEU A 134 19.68 -10.25 -3.19
C LEU A 134 18.95 -9.16 -2.42
N ASN A 135 19.02 -9.17 -1.08
CA ASN A 135 18.40 -8.15 -0.24
C ASN A 135 18.96 -6.75 -0.52
N LYS A 136 20.27 -6.65 -0.78
CA LYS A 136 20.90 -5.39 -1.19
C LYS A 136 20.35 -4.93 -2.54
N LEU A 137 20.23 -5.82 -3.51
CA LEU A 137 19.69 -5.49 -4.84
C LEU A 137 18.22 -5.02 -4.75
N GLU A 138 17.39 -5.73 -4.00
CA GLU A 138 15.99 -5.37 -3.74
C GLU A 138 15.91 -3.98 -3.09
N LEU A 139 16.71 -3.74 -2.03
CA LEU A 139 16.72 -2.46 -1.33
C LEU A 139 17.18 -1.29 -2.22
N VAL A 140 18.24 -1.47 -3.00
CA VAL A 140 18.72 -0.43 -3.94
C VAL A 140 17.65 -0.13 -4.98
N SER A 141 17.00 -1.16 -5.54
CA SER A 141 15.91 -1.01 -6.51
C SER A 141 14.75 -0.19 -5.94
N THR A 142 14.29 -0.53 -4.74
CA THR A 142 13.21 0.20 -4.07
C THR A 142 13.58 1.64 -3.74
N LEU A 143 14.77 1.87 -3.19
CA LEU A 143 15.23 3.22 -2.83
C LEU A 143 15.38 4.10 -4.08
N THR A 144 15.85 3.54 -5.19
CA THR A 144 15.89 4.24 -6.48
C THR A 144 14.49 4.61 -6.94
N MET A 145 13.56 3.65 -6.96
CA MET A 145 12.17 3.90 -7.34
C MET A 145 11.50 4.95 -6.44
N MET A 146 11.75 4.89 -5.13
CA MET A 146 11.21 5.86 -4.17
C MET A 146 11.70 7.28 -4.49
N ARG A 147 12.99 7.45 -4.77
CA ARG A 147 13.55 8.75 -5.16
C ARG A 147 12.94 9.24 -6.47
N ASP A 148 12.78 8.36 -7.45
CA ASP A 148 12.27 8.74 -8.78
C ASP A 148 10.77 9.10 -8.73
N LEU A 149 9.97 8.40 -7.91
CA LEU A 149 8.53 8.64 -7.78
C LEU A 149 8.18 9.83 -6.86
N LEU A 150 8.94 10.03 -5.77
CA LEU A 150 8.67 11.11 -4.81
C LEU A 150 9.44 12.40 -5.16
N GLY A 151 10.50 12.29 -5.95
CA GLY A 151 11.45 13.37 -6.21
C GLY A 151 12.54 13.45 -5.14
N GLY A 152 13.74 13.89 -5.54
CA GLY A 152 14.90 13.99 -4.65
C GLY A 152 14.68 14.94 -3.46
N ASP A 153 13.89 15.99 -3.65
CA ASP A 153 13.62 17.02 -2.64
C ASP A 153 12.48 16.67 -1.68
N ALA A 154 11.80 15.54 -1.86
CA ALA A 154 10.79 15.10 -0.91
C ALA A 154 11.42 14.97 0.49
N PRO A 155 10.76 15.41 1.59
CA PRO A 155 11.37 15.44 2.91
C PRO A 155 12.01 14.11 3.36
N ILE A 156 11.37 13.00 3.01
CA ILE A 156 11.87 11.65 3.30
C ILE A 156 13.10 11.30 2.44
N CYS A 157 13.12 11.70 1.16
CA CYS A 157 14.25 11.49 0.26
C CYS A 157 15.46 12.34 0.69
N ALA A 158 15.24 13.59 1.06
CA ALA A 158 16.27 14.46 1.62
C ALA A 158 16.90 13.86 2.89
N THR A 159 16.07 13.27 3.76
CA THR A 159 16.55 12.61 4.99
C THR A 159 17.31 11.31 4.70
N LEU A 160 16.79 10.46 3.82
CA LEU A 160 17.35 9.13 3.54
C LEU A 160 18.62 9.19 2.68
N PHE A 161 18.64 10.08 1.69
CA PHE A 161 19.70 10.15 0.68
C PHE A 161 20.72 11.23 1.01
N ALA A 162 20.36 12.29 1.74
CA ALA A 162 21.21 13.45 2.00
C ALA A 162 21.90 13.92 0.70
N HIS A 163 23.25 13.79 0.61
CA HIS A 163 24.03 14.13 -0.59
C HIS A 163 24.45 12.91 -1.44
N ARG A 164 23.93 11.72 -1.15
CA ARG A 164 24.32 10.47 -1.82
C ARG A 164 23.16 9.91 -2.65
N SER A 165 23.46 9.39 -3.83
CA SER A 165 22.51 8.58 -4.58
C SER A 165 22.58 7.11 -4.13
N PRO A 166 21.47 6.35 -4.23
CA PRO A 166 21.45 4.90 -4.02
C PRO A 166 22.50 4.15 -4.83
#